data_AF-A0A800E9B8-F1
#
_entry.id   AF-A0A800E9B8-F1
#
_cell.length_a   1.000
_cell.length_b   1.000
_cell.length_c   1.000
_cell.angle_alpha   90.00
_cell.angle_beta   90.00
_cell.angle_gamma   90.00
#
_symmetry.space_group_name_H-M   'P 1'
#
loop_
_entity.id
_entity.type
_entity.pdbx_description
1 polymer ?
#
loop_
_entity_poly.entity_id
_entity_poly.type
_entity_poly.pdbx_seq_one_letter_code
_entity_poly.pdbx_strand_id
1 'polypeptide(L)'
;RYVSGVNIVNWPMMRLLMSFFASKYVKMITGMPIHDSTAGFKCYKRQVLETINFDKIQFVGYAFQIEMKFKAWKYGFNIVEVPVIFTDRTEGTSKMSGGIFMEAVVGVLQMKLKSYFRKWNK
;
A
#
# COMPACT_ATOMS: atom_id res chain seq x y z
N ARG A 1 -7.43 -4.80 -6.46
CA ARG A 1 -7.87 -6.21 -6.68
C ARG A 1 -9.22 -6.58 -6.03
N TYR A 2 -9.67 -5.89 -4.97
CA TYR A 2 -10.86 -6.29 -4.20
C TYR A 2 -12.08 -5.39 -4.39
N VAL A 3 -12.02 -4.42 -5.30
CA VAL A 3 -13.03 -3.34 -5.45
C VAL A 3 -14.30 -3.80 -6.17
N SER A 4 -14.20 -4.78 -7.07
CA SER A 4 -15.31 -5.18 -7.97
C SER A 4 -15.59 -6.68 -7.95
N GLY A 5 -15.10 -7.40 -6.93
CA GLY A 5 -15.06 -8.86 -6.88
C GLY A 5 -13.62 -9.41 -6.91
N VAL A 6 -13.44 -10.63 -6.43
CA VAL A 6 -12.13 -11.31 -6.35
C VAL A 6 -11.77 -11.86 -7.74
N ASN A 7 -11.17 -11.04 -8.60
CA ASN A 7 -10.64 -11.47 -9.90
C ASN A 7 -9.23 -12.04 -9.74
N ILE A 8 -9.11 -13.15 -9.02
CA ILE A 8 -7.85 -13.86 -8.81
C ILE A 8 -8.05 -15.32 -9.18
N VAL A 9 -7.47 -15.72 -10.30
CA VAL A 9 -7.50 -17.10 -10.81
C VAL A 9 -6.20 -17.79 -10.39
N ASN A 10 -6.29 -18.97 -9.77
CA ASN A 10 -5.15 -19.83 -9.37
C ASN A 10 -4.21 -19.32 -8.25
N TRP A 11 -4.67 -18.51 -7.30
CA TRP A 11 -3.87 -18.22 -6.10
C TRP A 11 -4.13 -19.21 -4.97
N PRO A 12 -3.09 -19.65 -4.22
CA PRO A 12 -3.32 -20.38 -2.97
C PRO A 12 -4.10 -19.50 -2.00
N MET A 13 -5.22 -20.03 -1.47
CA MET A 13 -6.16 -19.30 -0.62
C MET A 13 -5.47 -18.59 0.56
N MET A 14 -4.43 -19.20 1.13
CA MET A 14 -3.65 -18.63 2.22
C MET A 14 -2.94 -17.31 1.83
N ARG A 15 -2.42 -17.22 0.60
CA ARG A 15 -1.76 -16.02 0.06
C ARG A 15 -2.77 -14.90 -0.21
N LEU A 16 -3.97 -15.28 -0.67
CA LEU A 16 -5.09 -14.36 -0.87
C LEU A 16 -5.52 -13.74 0.47
N LEU A 17 -5.77 -14.58 1.47
CA LEU A 17 -6.14 -14.14 2.81
C LEU A 17 -5.06 -13.25 3.43
N MET A 18 -3.79 -13.64 3.33
CA MET A 18 -2.68 -12.82 3.85
C MET A 18 -2.64 -11.42 3.21
N SER A 19 -2.77 -11.33 1.88
CA SER A 19 -2.82 -10.04 1.17
C SER A 19 -4.05 -9.21 1.55
N PHE A 20 -5.21 -9.87 1.69
CA PHE A 20 -6.45 -9.22 2.08
C PHE A 20 -6.39 -8.68 3.51
N PHE A 21 -5.95 -9.49 4.47
CA PHE A 21 -5.79 -9.08 5.87
C PHE A 21 -4.73 -7.99 6.03
N ALA A 22 -3.62 -8.05 5.30
CA ALA A 22 -2.63 -6.98 5.27
C ALA A 22 -3.25 -5.66 4.81
N SER A 23 -4.02 -5.70 3.72
CA SER A 23 -4.68 -4.50 3.19
C SER A 23 -5.72 -3.95 4.17
N LYS A 24 -6.50 -4.82 4.80
CA LYS A 24 -7.51 -4.47 5.80
C LYS A 24 -6.88 -3.90 7.08
N TYR A 25 -5.77 -4.46 7.54
CA TYR A 25 -5.00 -3.95 8.68
C TYR A 25 -4.52 -2.53 8.42
N VAL A 26 -3.87 -2.31 7.27
CA VAL A 26 -3.41 -0.97 6.88
C VAL A 26 -4.58 0.00 6.80
N LYS A 27 -5.72 -0.40 6.23
CA LYS A 27 -6.93 0.41 6.17
C LYS A 27 -7.43 0.81 7.57
N MET A 28 -7.51 -0.14 8.50
CA MET A 28 -7.94 0.13 9.88
C MET A 28 -6.99 1.08 10.62
N ILE A 29 -5.68 0.88 10.51
CA ILE A 29 -4.70 1.74 11.19
C ILE A 29 -4.66 3.14 10.57
N THR A 30 -4.61 3.22 9.24
CA THR A 30 -4.37 4.48 8.55
C THR A 30 -5.64 5.31 8.36
N GLY A 31 -6.81 4.67 8.26
CA GLY A 31 -8.09 5.29 7.94
C GLY A 31 -8.26 5.63 6.46
N MET A 32 -7.34 5.19 5.59
CA MET A 32 -7.41 5.46 4.16
C MET A 32 -8.60 4.75 3.51
N PRO A 33 -9.35 5.39 2.60
CA PRO A 33 -10.47 4.76 1.88
C PRO A 33 -9.99 3.85 0.73
N ILE A 34 -8.95 3.03 0.96
CA ILE A 34 -8.32 2.17 -0.05
C ILE A 34 -8.47 0.71 0.38
N HIS A 35 -8.95 -0.15 -0.51
CA HIS A 35 -9.14 -1.58 -0.29
C HIS A 35 -7.89 -2.41 -0.58
N ASP A 36 -7.02 -1.94 -1.49
CA ASP A 36 -5.78 -2.59 -1.90
C ASP A 36 -4.58 -1.65 -1.67
N SER A 37 -4.14 -1.58 -0.41
CA SER A 37 -2.99 -0.75 -0.04
C SER A 37 -1.67 -1.31 -0.58
N THR A 38 -1.65 -2.58 -0.98
CA THR A 38 -0.43 -3.33 -1.29
C THR A 38 -0.16 -3.54 -2.78
N ALA A 39 -1.09 -3.15 -3.66
CA ALA A 39 -0.86 -3.16 -5.11
C ALA A 39 0.25 -2.17 -5.54
N GLY A 40 1.23 -2.71 -6.27
CA GLY A 40 2.35 -1.95 -6.85
C GLY A 40 2.09 -1.35 -8.22
N PHE A 41 1.04 -1.80 -8.92
CA PHE A 41 0.61 -1.21 -10.18
C PHE A 41 -0.25 0.03 -9.90
N LYS A 42 0.28 1.22 -10.20
CA LYS A 42 -0.32 2.51 -9.84
C LYS A 42 0.19 3.62 -10.76
N CYS A 43 -0.62 4.64 -10.94
CA CYS A 43 -0.27 5.86 -11.67
C CYS A 43 -0.34 7.06 -10.73
N TYR A 44 0.68 7.91 -10.73
CA TYR A 44 0.69 9.16 -9.99
C TYR A 44 0.73 10.33 -10.97
N LYS A 45 -0.07 11.36 -10.70
CA LYS A 45 0.13 12.65 -11.37
C LYS A 45 1.45 13.27 -10.90
N ARG A 46 2.14 13.98 -11.80
CA ARG A 46 3.39 14.70 -11.51
C ARG A 46 3.32 15.51 -10.20
N GLN A 47 2.26 16.30 -10.04
CA GLN A 47 2.04 17.13 -8.85
C GLN A 47 2.05 16.33 -7.53
N VAL A 48 1.57 15.08 -7.53
CA VAL A 48 1.58 14.24 -6.31
C VAL A 48 3.02 13.89 -5.92
N LEU A 49 3.85 13.57 -6.91
CA LEU A 49 5.25 13.22 -6.70
C LEU A 49 6.05 14.44 -6.25
N GLU A 50 5.75 15.63 -6.77
CA GLU A 50 6.42 16.88 -6.38
C GLU A 50 6.08 17.32 -4.94
N THR A 51 4.84 17.09 -4.48
CA THR A 51 4.46 17.40 -3.11
C THR A 51 5.06 16.42 -2.09
N ILE A 52 5.39 15.20 -2.51
CA ILE A 52 5.98 14.18 -1.63
C ILE A 52 7.50 14.34 -1.58
N ASN A 53 8.03 14.76 -0.44
CA ASN A 53 9.47 14.75 -0.21
C ASN A 53 9.98 13.29 -0.10
N PHE A 54 10.81 12.88 -1.07
CA PHE A 54 11.38 11.54 -1.19
C PHE A 54 12.47 11.25 -0.14
N ASP A 55 13.21 12.25 0.31
CA ASP A 55 14.26 12.09 1.33
C ASP A 55 13.69 11.69 2.70
N LYS A 56 12.42 12.00 2.94
CA LYS A 56 11.68 11.66 4.17
C LYS A 56 10.91 10.35 4.06
N ILE A 57 11.19 9.52 3.05
CA ILE A 57 10.61 8.19 2.90
C ILE A 57 11.43 7.22 3.75
N GLN A 58 10.77 6.58 4.71
CA GLN A 58 11.45 5.68 5.65
C GLN A 58 11.32 4.21 5.23
N PHE A 59 10.34 3.89 4.39
CA PHE A 59 10.09 2.52 3.99
C PHE A 59 10.87 2.12 2.74
N VAL A 60 11.52 0.95 2.82
CA VAL A 60 12.18 0.30 1.70
C VAL A 60 11.35 -0.93 1.28
N GLY A 61 11.40 -1.28 -0.01
CA GLY A 61 10.71 -2.46 -0.53
C GLY A 61 9.19 -2.31 -0.61
N TYR A 62 8.44 -3.29 -0.09
CA TYR A 62 6.98 -3.35 -0.25
C TYR A 62 6.24 -2.26 0.54
N ALA A 63 6.74 -1.93 1.73
CA ALA A 63 6.14 -0.94 2.62
C ALA A 63 6.14 0.49 2.04
N PHE A 64 7.09 0.80 1.14
CA PHE A 64 7.14 2.06 0.39
C PHE A 64 5.82 2.36 -0.32
N GLN A 65 5.15 1.32 -0.83
CA GLN A 65 3.91 1.48 -1.58
C GLN A 65 2.79 2.01 -0.71
N ILE A 66 2.75 1.56 0.54
CA ILE A 66 1.79 2.00 1.55
C ILE A 66 2.09 3.44 1.97
N GLU A 67 3.36 3.76 2.19
CA GLU A 67 3.79 5.12 2.59
C GLU A 67 3.42 6.18 1.54
N MET A 68 3.68 5.88 0.26
CA MET A 68 3.35 6.80 -0.82
C MET A 68 1.83 7.05 -0.92
N LYS A 69 1.01 6.00 -0.78
CA LYS A 69 -0.46 6.14 -0.77
C LYS A 69 -0.93 6.94 0.45
N PHE A 70 -0.35 6.68 1.61
CA PHE A 70 -0.69 7.37 2.84
C PHE A 70 -0.33 8.86 2.80
N LYS A 71 0.87 9.20 2.34
CA LYS A 71 1.29 10.60 2.16
C LYS A 71 0.38 11.30 1.16
N ALA A 72 0.12 10.70 -0.01
CA ALA A 72 -0.78 11.28 -1.01
C ALA A 72 -2.18 11.56 -0.43
N TRP A 73 -2.73 10.62 0.34
CA TRP A 73 -4.03 10.80 1.01
C TRP A 73 -3.98 11.94 2.05
N LYS A 74 -2.93 11.97 2.88
CA LYS A 74 -2.76 13.00 3.91
C LYS A 74 -2.52 14.41 3.37
N TYR A 75 -1.91 14.54 2.18
CA TYR A 75 -1.80 15.80 1.45
C TYR A 75 -3.11 16.20 0.72
N GLY A 76 -4.19 15.42 0.87
CA GLY A 76 -5.50 15.74 0.32
C GLY A 76 -5.64 15.47 -1.18
N PHE A 77 -4.80 14.60 -1.75
CA PHE A 77 -5.00 14.15 -3.13
C PHE A 77 -6.12 13.12 -3.21
N ASN A 78 -6.87 13.15 -4.32
CA ASN A 78 -7.89 12.15 -4.58
C ASN A 78 -7.24 10.83 -5.02
N ILE A 79 -7.68 9.73 -4.43
CA ILE A 79 -7.17 8.39 -4.72
C ILE A 79 -8.34 7.55 -5.22
N VAL A 80 -8.18 6.98 -6.41
CA VAL A 80 -9.16 6.12 -7.05
C VAL A 80 -8.54 4.74 -7.23
N GLU A 81 -9.30 3.70 -6.89
CA GLU A 81 -8.90 2.32 -7.13
C GLU A 81 -9.54 1.81 -8.42
N VAL A 82 -8.70 1.37 -9.36
CA VAL A 82 -9.14 0.74 -10.60
C VAL A 82 -9.05 -0.78 -10.43
N PRO A 83 -10.11 -1.55 -10.75
CA PRO A 83 -10.04 -3.00 -10.72
C PRO A 83 -9.06 -3.50 -11.78
N VAL A 84 -8.10 -4.31 -11.34
CA VAL A 84 -7.09 -4.94 -12.20
C VAL A 84 -7.10 -6.43 -11.92
N ILE A 85 -7.16 -7.23 -12.99
CA ILE A 85 -7.02 -8.68 -12.93
C ILE A 85 -5.52 -8.98 -12.94
N PHE A 86 -5.05 -9.68 -11.91
CA PHE A 86 -3.65 -10.05 -11.79
C PHE A 86 -3.52 -11.53 -12.08
N THR A 87 -2.87 -11.89 -13.19
CA THR A 87 -2.46 -13.26 -13.48
C THR A 87 -1.12 -13.53 -12.78
N ASP A 88 -0.93 -14.74 -12.26
CA ASP A 88 0.34 -15.10 -11.62
C ASP A 88 1.48 -15.14 -12.65
N ARG A 89 2.68 -14.80 -12.20
CA ARG A 89 3.89 -14.95 -13.02
C ARG A 89 4.29 -16.42 -12.99
N THR A 90 4.59 -17.01 -14.15
CA THR A 90 4.99 -18.43 -14.27
C THR A 90 6.44 -18.70 -13.84
N GLU A 91 7.27 -17.67 -13.70
CA GLU A 91 8.73 -17.78 -13.48
C GLU A 91 9.23 -16.78 -12.42
N GLY A 92 10.05 -17.24 -11.49
CA GLY A 92 10.80 -16.43 -10.50
C GLY A 92 10.48 -16.70 -9.03
N THR A 93 11.49 -16.58 -8.15
CA THR A 93 11.34 -16.75 -6.69
C THR A 93 10.78 -15.49 -6.03
N SER A 94 9.92 -15.67 -5.01
CA SER A 94 9.36 -14.59 -4.20
C SER A 94 10.47 -13.77 -3.55
N LYS A 95 10.56 -12.47 -3.90
CA LYS A 95 11.42 -11.49 -3.19
C LYS A 95 10.83 -11.05 -1.84
N MET A 96 9.72 -11.64 -1.41
CA MET A 96 8.95 -11.25 -0.23
C MET A 96 9.22 -12.27 0.88
N SER A 97 9.95 -11.87 1.93
CA SER A 97 10.15 -12.67 3.15
C SER A 97 9.18 -12.21 4.25
N GLY A 98 8.78 -13.14 5.14
CA GLY A 98 7.87 -12.83 6.25
C GLY A 98 8.40 -11.76 7.22
N GLY A 99 9.73 -11.61 7.32
CA GLY A 99 10.36 -10.56 8.13
C GLY A 99 10.06 -9.14 7.61
N ILE A 100 10.21 -8.93 6.29
CA ILE A 100 9.91 -7.63 5.64
C ILE A 100 8.43 -7.27 5.81
N PHE A 101 7.54 -8.28 5.85
CA PHE A 101 6.12 -8.08 6.10
C PHE A 101 5.85 -7.56 7.53
N MET A 102 6.45 -8.17 8.56
CA MET A 102 6.26 -7.73 9.94
C MET A 102 6.85 -6.34 10.18
N GLU A 103 8.01 -6.03 9.59
CA GLU A 103 8.59 -4.69 9.61
C GLU A 103 7.64 -3.65 8.97
N ALA A 104 7.01 -4.01 7.85
CA ALA A 104 6.02 -3.15 7.21
C ALA A 104 4.81 -2.88 8.13
N VAL A 105 4.30 -3.90 8.81
CA VAL A 105 3.16 -3.79 9.73
C VAL A 105 3.46 -2.84 10.90
N VAL A 106 4.58 -3.05 11.59
CA VAL A 106 5.02 -2.17 12.70
C VAL A 106 5.32 -0.76 12.19
N GLY A 107 5.94 -0.68 11.02
CA GLY A 107 6.21 0.55 10.31
C GLY A 107 4.97 1.40 10.05
N VAL A 108 3.89 0.79 9.54
CA VAL A 108 2.63 1.50 9.27
C VAL A 108 2.06 2.13 10.53
N LEU A 109 2.16 1.48 11.68
CA LEU A 109 1.73 2.04 12.97
C LEU A 109 2.59 3.24 13.37
N GLN A 110 3.92 3.12 13.29
CA GLN A 110 4.84 4.23 13.59
C GLN A 110 4.61 5.43 12.65
N MET A 111 4.39 5.16 11.36
CA MET A 111 4.07 6.18 10.35
C MET A 111 2.78 6.91 10.70
N LYS A 112 1.73 6.17 11.10
CA LYS A 112 0.45 6.75 11.52
C LYS A 112 0.63 7.64 12.77
N LEU A 113 1.41 7.20 13.75
CA LEU A 113 1.71 8.00 14.95
C LEU A 113 2.46 9.29 14.59
N LYS A 114 3.55 9.19 13.80
CA LYS A 114 4.31 10.36 13.31
C LYS A 114 3.45 11.31 12.48
N SER A 115 2.44 10.80 11.77
CA SER A 115 1.51 11.61 10.99
C SER A 115 0.70 12.59 11.83
N TYR A 116 0.47 12.33 13.12
CA TYR A 116 -0.24 13.26 14.01
C TYR A 116 0.62 14.46 14.39
N PHE A 117 1.93 14.27 14.51
CA PHE A 117 2.89 15.33 14.86
C PHE A 117 3.36 16.15 13.65
N ARG A 118 3.04 15.70 12.43
CA ARG A 118 3.42 16.39 11.19
C ARG A 118 2.28 17.26 10.67
N LYS A 119 2.56 18.53 10.35
CA LYS A 119 1.65 19.39 9.61
C LYS A 119 1.63 18.99 8.13
N TRP A 120 0.44 18.83 7.57
CA TRP A 120 0.21 18.43 6.18
C TRP A 120 -0.33 19.63 5.41
N ASN A 121 0.58 20.41 4.83
CA ASN A 121 0.25 21.53 3.95
C ASN A 121 0.59 21.12 2.52
N LYS A 122 -0.30 21.47 1.59
CA LYS A 122 -0.19 21.14 0.17
C LYS A 122 0.69 22.14 -0.57
#